data_AF-A0A7V9L5K5-F1
#
_entry.id   AF-A0A7V9L5K5-F1
#
_cell.length_a   1.000
_cell.length_b   1.000
_cell.length_c   1.000
_cell.angle_alpha   90.00
_cell.angle_beta   90.00
_cell.angle_gamma   90.00
#
_symmetry.space_group_name_H-M   'P 1'
#
loop_
_entity.id
_entity.type
_entity.pdbx_description
1 polymer ?
#
loop_
_entity_poly.entity_id
_entity_poly.type
_entity_poly.pdbx_seq_one_letter_code
_entity_poly.pdbx_strand_id
1 'polypeptide(L)'
;MSEQINLWKKGPSKAIPRLEWNTWITGTTLEWFDHKQRTARYVQVGDNKNGRREYPSEEAALAAQQRAIAKKLAEGYEYEDEPPPPPPAKPSKVWAKQPAKARWASKVAKELAAIRKLIKSAKLEHRSADIESLVRPAIKLKPKTVKSVKGIVTRFGGDPDVPAKFSWPKGLAFVAQYRLDELAKFDLEGLLPKRGLLSVFANLVPFEGYGEQAKVFYYPDLKGLAPMASPDPEDGRGTAIATAAPSVRLTLPPPDSSAVGSLKLGDEERERYHDEVWLATFGEESDAHQLLGWPLQMNEHAYTKGQQLLVQLASDDRIGLEIGDVETMYFHISEKKLKAAKFDDVRSAIGGD
;
A
#
# COMPACT_ATOMS: atom_id res chain seq x y z
N MET A 1 14.70 -36.52 -14.82
CA MET A 1 14.03 -35.90 -13.67
C MET A 1 15.13 -35.30 -12.81
N SER A 2 15.06 -34.02 -12.49
CA SER A 2 16.03 -33.38 -11.58
C SER A 2 15.48 -33.42 -10.17
N GLU A 3 16.22 -34.03 -9.25
CA GLU A 3 15.86 -34.07 -7.84
C GLU A 3 16.86 -33.19 -7.08
N GLN A 4 16.36 -32.14 -6.44
CA GLN A 4 17.17 -31.16 -5.71
C GLN A 4 17.01 -31.40 -4.22
N ILE A 5 18.12 -31.61 -3.51
CA ILE A 5 18.12 -31.96 -2.08
C ILE A 5 18.78 -30.84 -1.27
N ASN A 6 18.01 -30.15 -0.41
CA ASN A 6 18.51 -29.05 0.41
C ASN A 6 19.00 -29.56 1.79
N LEU A 7 20.19 -29.10 2.23
CA LEU A 7 20.80 -29.47 3.52
C LEU A 7 21.30 -28.22 4.26
N TRP A 8 20.99 -28.09 5.56
CA TRP A 8 21.21 -26.90 6.37
C TRP A 8 21.92 -27.22 7.69
N LYS A 9 22.77 -26.33 8.20
CA LYS A 9 23.49 -26.55 9.48
C LYS A 9 23.09 -25.51 10.52
N LYS A 10 22.57 -25.97 11.66
CA LYS A 10 22.22 -25.10 12.78
C LYS A 10 23.48 -24.61 13.50
N GLY A 11 23.67 -23.30 13.58
CA GLY A 11 24.80 -22.66 14.29
C GLY A 11 24.45 -21.28 14.85
N PRO A 12 25.12 -20.81 15.93
CA PRO A 12 24.79 -19.54 16.57
C PRO A 12 25.07 -18.37 15.62
N SER A 13 24.10 -17.46 15.48
CA SER A 13 24.03 -16.38 14.48
C SER A 13 25.11 -15.29 14.55
N LYS A 14 26.19 -15.50 15.30
CA LYS A 14 27.27 -14.53 15.44
C LYS A 14 28.44 -14.89 14.52
N ALA A 15 28.57 -14.08 13.47
CA ALA A 15 29.71 -13.96 12.56
C ALA A 15 29.86 -15.09 11.52
N ILE A 16 29.05 -15.01 10.46
CA ILE A 16 29.54 -15.36 9.12
C ILE A 16 30.09 -14.05 8.52
N PRO A 17 31.42 -13.85 8.46
CA PRO A 17 32.01 -12.64 7.91
C PRO A 17 31.78 -12.63 6.41
N ARG A 18 30.97 -11.68 5.92
CA ARG A 18 30.93 -11.13 4.56
C ARG A 18 31.43 -12.08 3.47
N LEU A 19 30.82 -13.26 3.37
CA LEU A 19 30.75 -13.99 2.13
C LEU A 19 29.48 -13.48 1.47
N GLU A 20 29.67 -12.84 0.32
CA GLU A 20 28.60 -12.44 -0.58
C GLU A 20 27.58 -13.56 -0.70
N TRP A 21 26.32 -13.21 -0.94
CA TRP A 21 25.15 -14.07 -1.14
C TRP A 21 25.27 -15.08 -2.31
N ASN A 22 26.49 -15.48 -2.66
CA ASN A 22 26.88 -16.44 -3.68
C ASN A 22 27.53 -17.72 -3.12
N THR A 23 27.62 -17.91 -1.80
CA THR A 23 27.90 -19.25 -1.24
C THR A 23 26.61 -20.01 -0.98
N TRP A 24 25.92 -20.34 -2.06
CA TRP A 24 24.92 -21.39 -2.05
C TRP A 24 25.66 -22.73 -1.92
N ILE A 25 25.32 -23.55 -0.94
CA ILE A 25 25.44 -24.99 -1.12
C ILE A 25 24.10 -25.38 -1.71
N THR A 26 23.94 -25.13 -3.02
CA THR A 26 22.88 -25.80 -3.78
C THR A 26 23.20 -27.28 -3.66
N GLY A 27 22.29 -28.00 -3.03
CA GLY A 27 22.20 -29.45 -3.14
C GLY A 27 22.58 -29.90 -4.53
N THR A 28 23.45 -30.90 -4.59
CA THR A 28 23.84 -31.65 -5.78
C THR A 28 22.74 -31.62 -6.85
N THR A 29 22.96 -30.88 -7.92
CA THR A 29 21.96 -30.68 -8.98
C THR A 29 22.27 -31.64 -10.13
N LEU A 30 21.37 -32.59 -10.37
CA LEU A 30 21.43 -33.50 -11.51
C LEU A 30 20.72 -32.85 -12.72
N GLU A 31 21.48 -32.26 -13.64
CA GLU A 31 20.95 -31.77 -14.93
C GLU A 31 21.43 -32.65 -16.09
N TRP A 32 20.53 -32.98 -17.02
CA TRP A 32 20.78 -33.87 -18.17
C TRP A 32 20.56 -33.14 -19.51
N PHE A 33 21.54 -33.17 -20.44
CA PHE A 33 21.38 -32.76 -21.85
C PHE A 33 22.26 -33.55 -22.85
N ASP A 34 21.73 -33.90 -24.03
CA ASP A 34 22.48 -34.48 -25.15
C ASP A 34 22.35 -33.65 -26.42
N HIS A 35 23.46 -33.55 -27.15
CA HIS A 35 23.53 -32.82 -28.41
C HIS A 35 23.75 -33.66 -29.66
N LYS A 36 23.95 -35.00 -29.61
CA LYS A 36 24.08 -35.81 -30.84
C LYS A 36 23.24 -37.10 -30.89
N GLN A 37 22.50 -37.47 -29.84
CA GLN A 37 21.44 -38.52 -29.84
C GLN A 37 20.18 -38.27 -28.94
N ARG A 38 19.98 -37.13 -28.24
CA ARG A 38 19.00 -37.00 -27.12
C ARG A 38 19.23 -37.93 -25.88
N THR A 39 20.45 -38.40 -25.59
CA THR A 39 20.97 -39.10 -24.38
C THR A 39 22.23 -38.45 -23.72
N ALA A 40 22.08 -37.81 -22.54
CA ALA A 40 23.17 -37.01 -21.92
C ALA A 40 24.27 -37.86 -21.26
N ARG A 41 25.43 -37.26 -20.96
CA ARG A 41 26.44 -37.84 -20.03
C ARG A 41 27.17 -36.76 -19.19
N TYR A 42 26.47 -36.03 -18.33
CA TYR A 42 27.08 -35.20 -17.28
C TYR A 42 26.19 -35.13 -16.04
N VAL A 43 26.79 -35.04 -14.84
CA VAL A 43 26.09 -34.81 -13.57
C VAL A 43 26.91 -33.85 -12.70
N GLN A 44 26.30 -32.77 -12.21
CA GLN A 44 26.96 -31.82 -11.32
C GLN A 44 26.80 -32.23 -9.85
N VAL A 45 27.92 -32.52 -9.19
CA VAL A 45 27.98 -32.77 -7.73
C VAL A 45 29.05 -31.88 -7.10
N GLY A 46 28.66 -30.79 -6.42
CA GLY A 46 29.62 -29.98 -5.66
C GLY A 46 29.05 -28.71 -5.00
N ASP A 47 29.68 -28.33 -3.87
CA ASP A 47 29.59 -26.98 -3.28
C ASP A 47 30.10 -25.97 -4.32
N ASN A 48 29.40 -24.83 -4.51
CA ASN A 48 29.53 -23.84 -5.60
C ASN A 48 30.90 -23.20 -5.86
N LYS A 49 32.00 -23.75 -5.36
CA LYS A 49 33.35 -23.24 -5.56
C LYS A 49 34.32 -24.17 -6.28
N ASN A 50 34.01 -25.44 -6.52
CA ASN A 50 34.97 -26.34 -7.18
C ASN A 50 34.33 -27.26 -8.23
N GLY A 51 34.61 -26.94 -9.51
CA GLY A 51 34.82 -27.89 -10.61
C GLY A 51 33.66 -28.80 -11.01
N ARG A 52 33.14 -28.60 -12.23
CA ARG A 52 32.33 -29.61 -12.92
C ARG A 52 33.08 -30.95 -12.91
N ARG A 53 32.42 -32.03 -12.46
CA ARG A 53 32.99 -33.38 -12.41
C ARG A 53 32.14 -34.32 -13.26
N GLU A 54 32.80 -35.08 -14.13
CA GLU A 54 32.13 -36.02 -15.02
C GLU A 54 32.06 -37.40 -14.36
N TYR A 55 30.93 -38.08 -14.51
CA TYR A 55 30.71 -39.42 -13.98
C TYR A 55 30.36 -40.39 -15.12
N PRO A 56 30.86 -41.64 -15.08
CA PRO A 56 30.72 -42.58 -16.19
C PRO A 56 29.30 -43.16 -16.35
N SER A 57 28.44 -43.04 -15.33
CA SER A 57 27.04 -43.48 -15.34
C SER A 57 26.19 -42.71 -14.33
N GLU A 58 24.87 -42.78 -14.48
CA GLU A 58 23.90 -42.24 -13.53
C GLU A 58 24.07 -42.83 -12.13
N GLU A 59 24.24 -44.16 -12.05
CA GLU A 59 24.47 -44.87 -10.79
C GLU A 59 25.76 -44.40 -10.10
N ALA A 60 26.83 -44.14 -10.85
CA ALA A 60 28.08 -43.61 -10.31
C ALA A 60 27.92 -42.17 -9.79
N ALA A 61 27.08 -41.37 -10.44
CA ALA A 61 26.80 -40.02 -10.02
C ALA A 61 25.88 -39.96 -8.79
N LEU A 62 24.86 -40.81 -8.74
CA LEU A 62 23.96 -40.96 -7.59
C LEU A 62 24.72 -41.45 -6.36
N ALA A 63 25.61 -42.43 -6.53
CA ALA A 63 26.47 -42.90 -5.45
C ALA A 63 27.44 -41.80 -4.95
N ALA A 64 27.94 -40.96 -5.85
CA ALA A 64 28.78 -39.82 -5.46
C ALA A 64 27.99 -38.74 -4.70
N GLN A 65 26.76 -38.46 -5.14
CA GLN A 65 25.82 -37.57 -4.46
C GLN A 65 25.48 -38.07 -3.06
N GLN A 66 25.09 -39.34 -2.92
CA GLN A 66 24.75 -39.95 -1.63
C GLN A 66 25.92 -39.90 -0.64
N ARG A 67 27.16 -40.13 -1.12
CA ARG A 67 28.37 -39.97 -0.29
C ARG A 67 28.60 -38.53 0.14
N ALA A 68 28.36 -37.57 -0.74
CA ALA A 68 28.50 -36.15 -0.42
C ALA A 68 27.45 -35.71 0.63
N ILE A 69 26.20 -36.16 0.47
CA ILE A 69 25.12 -35.92 1.43
C ILE A 69 25.44 -36.56 2.78
N ALA A 70 25.80 -37.84 2.81
CA ALA A 70 26.15 -38.55 4.04
C ALA A 70 27.31 -37.87 4.80
N LYS A 71 28.29 -37.33 4.07
CA LYS A 71 29.39 -36.56 4.67
C LYS A 71 28.89 -35.27 5.32
N LYS A 72 27.99 -34.53 4.68
CA LYS A 72 27.41 -33.30 5.25
C LYS A 72 26.53 -33.60 6.47
N LEU A 73 25.72 -34.66 6.43
CA LEU A 73 24.95 -35.10 7.60
C LEU A 73 25.86 -35.45 8.78
N ALA A 74 26.98 -36.15 8.54
CA ALA A 74 27.98 -36.44 9.57
C ALA A 74 28.69 -35.18 10.12
N GLU A 75 28.76 -34.10 9.33
CA GLU A 75 29.26 -32.78 9.74
C GLU A 75 28.22 -31.95 10.51
N GLY A 76 27.03 -32.50 10.78
CA GLY A 76 25.94 -31.88 11.55
C GLY A 76 24.99 -31.01 10.73
N TYR A 77 24.89 -31.26 9.42
CA TYR A 77 23.83 -30.70 8.58
C TYR A 77 22.56 -31.57 8.71
N GLU A 78 21.40 -30.95 8.58
CA GLU A 78 20.06 -31.53 8.63
C GLU A 78 19.35 -31.29 7.28
N TYR A 79 18.36 -32.12 6.96
CA TYR A 79 17.45 -31.87 5.84
C TYR A 79 16.43 -30.79 6.23
N GLU A 80 16.26 -29.75 5.42
CA GLU A 80 15.08 -28.87 5.48
C GLU A 80 14.61 -28.59 4.06
N ASP A 81 13.30 -28.64 3.85
CA ASP A 81 12.67 -28.44 2.54
C ASP A 81 12.88 -27.01 2.03
N GLU A 82 12.95 -26.04 2.94
CA GLU A 82 13.05 -24.61 2.64
C GLU A 82 14.33 -23.98 3.20
N PRO A 83 14.87 -22.94 2.52
CA PRO A 83 16.00 -22.18 3.04
C PRO A 83 15.64 -21.39 4.31
N PRO A 84 16.58 -21.27 5.27
CA PRO A 84 16.38 -20.43 6.44
C PRO A 84 16.18 -18.99 5.97
N PRO A 85 15.31 -18.22 6.65
CA PRO A 85 15.04 -16.86 6.27
C PRO A 85 16.33 -16.05 6.28
N PRO A 86 16.53 -15.17 5.29
CA PRO A 86 17.75 -14.41 5.22
C PRO A 86 17.91 -13.53 6.47
N PRO A 87 19.16 -13.25 6.90
CA PRO A 87 19.37 -12.34 8.02
C PRO A 87 18.69 -11.00 7.70
N PRO A 88 18.07 -10.35 8.70
CA PRO A 88 17.36 -9.11 8.49
C PRO A 88 18.26 -8.13 7.75
N ALA A 89 17.79 -7.60 6.61
CA ALA A 89 18.63 -6.69 5.82
C ALA A 89 19.07 -5.50 6.70
N LYS A 90 20.14 -4.81 6.32
CA LYS A 90 20.53 -3.60 7.06
C LYS A 90 19.52 -2.48 6.75
N PRO A 91 19.27 -1.55 7.69
CA PRO A 91 18.43 -0.38 7.43
C PRO A 91 18.87 0.31 6.14
N SER A 92 17.90 0.64 5.30
CA SER A 92 18.15 1.27 4.02
C SER A 92 18.74 2.68 4.23
N LYS A 93 19.86 2.99 3.57
CA LYS A 93 20.42 4.36 3.56
C LYS A 93 19.57 5.35 2.74
N VAL A 94 18.54 4.88 2.02
CA VAL A 94 17.80 5.67 1.02
C VAL A 94 16.83 6.68 1.66
N TRP A 95 16.26 6.40 2.84
CA TRP A 95 15.37 7.35 3.55
C TRP A 95 16.02 8.08 4.73
N ALA A 96 17.34 7.97 4.89
CA ALA A 96 18.09 8.75 5.88
C ALA A 96 18.05 10.28 5.62
N LYS A 97 17.38 10.74 4.55
CA LYS A 97 17.23 12.15 4.19
C LYS A 97 15.79 12.52 3.79
N GLN A 98 14.84 12.52 4.74
CA GLN A 98 13.85 13.60 5.03
C GLN A 98 12.53 13.11 5.68
N PRO A 99 11.79 13.97 6.42
CA PRO A 99 12.21 15.21 7.06
C PRO A 99 12.58 14.97 8.53
N ALA A 100 13.37 15.89 9.09
CA ALA A 100 13.61 15.98 10.53
C ALA A 100 12.31 15.72 11.30
N LYS A 101 12.29 14.68 12.16
CA LYS A 101 11.26 14.36 13.18
C LYS A 101 10.05 15.29 13.08
N ALA A 102 9.09 14.90 12.25
CA ALA A 102 8.07 15.80 11.74
C ALA A 102 7.45 16.64 12.88
N ARG A 103 7.36 17.97 12.70
CA ARG A 103 6.82 18.89 13.72
C ARG A 103 5.41 18.51 14.20
N TRP A 104 4.70 17.70 13.42
CA TRP A 104 3.41 17.14 13.76
C TRP A 104 3.46 15.91 14.68
N ALA A 105 4.59 15.21 14.78
CA ALA A 105 4.72 13.97 15.55
C ALA A 105 4.36 14.14 17.03
N SER A 106 4.64 15.31 17.62
CA SER A 106 4.24 15.61 19.00
C SER A 106 2.73 15.72 19.18
N LYS A 107 1.99 16.09 18.12
CA LYS A 107 0.51 16.20 18.15
C LYS A 107 -0.19 14.86 18.11
N VAL A 108 0.51 13.81 17.68
CA VAL A 108 0.02 12.43 17.48
C VAL A 108 0.93 11.40 18.15
N ALA A 109 1.55 11.79 19.26
CA ALA A 109 2.56 10.97 19.93
C ALA A 109 1.97 9.63 20.44
N LYS A 110 0.69 9.63 20.82
CA LYS A 110 -0.02 8.43 21.28
C LYS A 110 -0.23 7.44 20.13
N GLU A 111 -0.67 7.93 18.98
CA GLU A 111 -0.91 7.15 17.76
C GLU A 111 0.40 6.58 17.22
N LEU A 112 1.48 7.37 17.22
CA LEU A 112 2.81 6.89 16.87
C LEU A 112 3.31 5.81 17.84
N ALA A 113 3.05 5.95 19.14
CA ALA A 113 3.40 4.93 20.12
C ALA A 113 2.60 3.63 19.90
N ALA A 114 1.35 3.72 19.45
CA ALA A 114 0.56 2.56 19.06
C ALA A 114 1.16 1.83 17.85
N ILE A 115 1.56 2.57 16.80
CA ILE A 115 2.26 1.98 15.64
C ILE A 115 3.56 1.28 16.05
N ARG A 116 4.37 1.92 16.91
CA ARG A 116 5.59 1.27 17.45
C ARG A 116 5.31 -0.02 18.20
N LYS A 117 4.18 -0.08 18.93
CA LYS A 117 3.75 -1.29 19.62
C LYS A 117 3.37 -2.39 18.63
N LEU A 118 2.68 -2.06 17.54
CA LEU A 118 2.34 -3.01 16.47
C LEU A 118 3.61 -3.57 15.81
N ILE A 119 4.54 -2.69 15.40
CA ILE A 119 5.84 -3.07 14.83
C ILE A 119 6.59 -4.03 15.76
N LYS A 120 6.57 -3.77 17.07
CA LYS A 120 7.19 -4.62 18.08
C LYS A 120 6.51 -5.99 18.18
N SER A 121 5.18 -6.03 18.25
CA SER A 121 4.42 -7.30 18.30
C SER A 121 4.69 -8.17 17.07
N ALA A 122 4.77 -7.53 15.90
CA ALA A 122 5.06 -8.15 14.61
C ALA A 122 6.52 -8.60 14.43
N LYS A 123 7.38 -8.41 15.45
CA LYS A 123 8.82 -8.72 15.41
C LYS A 123 9.59 -7.97 14.31
N LEU A 124 9.16 -6.75 13.99
CA LEU A 124 9.73 -5.88 12.95
C LEU A 124 10.58 -4.74 13.53
N GLU A 125 11.03 -4.80 14.79
CA GLU A 125 11.75 -3.72 15.46
C GLU A 125 13.04 -3.32 14.74
N HIS A 126 13.68 -4.27 14.06
CA HIS A 126 14.87 -4.04 13.26
C HIS A 126 14.63 -3.10 12.05
N ARG A 127 13.36 -2.79 11.75
CA ARG A 127 12.88 -1.82 10.75
C ARG A 127 12.01 -0.71 11.32
N SER A 128 11.90 -0.57 12.64
CA SER A 128 11.00 0.41 13.26
C SER A 128 11.23 1.84 12.74
N ALA A 129 12.48 2.29 12.67
CA ALA A 129 12.79 3.63 12.19
C ALA A 129 12.41 3.83 10.71
N ASP A 130 12.62 2.80 9.88
CA ASP A 130 12.30 2.85 8.45
C ASP A 130 10.77 2.86 8.25
N ILE A 131 10.03 1.99 8.94
CA ILE A 131 8.55 1.95 8.90
C ILE A 131 7.95 3.25 9.44
N GLU A 132 8.43 3.75 10.58
CA GLU A 132 7.96 5.01 11.16
C GLU A 132 8.22 6.21 10.22
N SER A 133 9.30 6.18 9.43
CA SER A 133 9.59 7.23 8.45
C SER A 133 8.60 7.28 7.30
N LEU A 134 7.88 6.18 7.05
CA LEU A 134 6.86 6.09 6.02
C LEU A 134 5.47 6.50 6.52
N VAL A 135 5.27 6.74 7.82
CA VAL A 135 3.96 7.12 8.36
C VAL A 135 3.51 8.48 7.82
N ARG A 136 2.27 8.55 7.33
CA ARG A 136 1.62 9.80 6.88
C ARG A 136 0.32 10.08 7.66
N PRO A 137 0.09 11.32 8.13
CA PRO A 137 -1.20 11.69 8.70
C PRO A 137 -2.25 11.89 7.59
N ALA A 138 -3.43 11.33 7.79
CA ALA A 138 -4.62 11.55 7.01
C ALA A 138 -5.66 12.33 7.83
N ILE A 139 -6.59 12.97 7.15
CA ILE A 139 -7.80 13.53 7.76
C ILE A 139 -8.90 12.49 7.63
N LYS A 140 -9.12 11.70 8.67
CA LYS A 140 -10.24 10.77 8.76
C LYS A 140 -11.54 11.56 8.88
N LEU A 141 -12.56 11.14 8.16
CA LEU A 141 -13.88 11.77 8.15
C LEU A 141 -14.93 10.76 8.61
N LYS A 142 -15.41 10.89 9.85
CA LYS A 142 -16.48 10.01 10.33
C LYS A 142 -17.85 10.57 9.91
N PRO A 143 -18.62 9.87 9.06
CA PRO A 143 -19.91 10.38 8.62
C PRO A 143 -20.95 10.38 9.74
N LYS A 144 -21.87 11.35 9.67
CA LYS A 144 -23.08 11.41 10.48
C LYS A 144 -24.23 11.84 9.59
N THR A 145 -25.14 10.90 9.31
CA THR A 145 -26.34 11.13 8.52
C THR A 145 -27.21 12.24 9.12
N VAL A 146 -27.71 13.12 8.27
CA VAL A 146 -28.55 14.27 8.63
C VAL A 146 -29.71 14.40 7.63
N LYS A 147 -30.82 15.01 8.08
CA LYS A 147 -31.95 15.29 7.18
C LYS A 147 -31.67 16.45 6.22
N SER A 148 -30.87 17.42 6.67
CA SER A 148 -30.47 18.59 5.89
C SER A 148 -29.23 19.23 6.52
N VAL A 149 -28.54 20.04 5.72
CA VAL A 149 -27.41 20.85 6.16
C VAL A 149 -27.76 22.33 6.06
N LYS A 150 -27.20 23.16 6.95
CA LYS A 150 -27.33 24.61 6.91
C LYS A 150 -25.99 25.24 6.54
N GLY A 151 -25.98 26.01 5.45
CA GLY A 151 -24.78 26.68 4.95
C GLY A 151 -23.80 25.73 4.29
N ILE A 152 -22.62 26.27 3.96
CA ILE A 152 -21.54 25.55 3.28
C ILE A 152 -20.67 24.86 4.33
N VAL A 153 -20.69 23.53 4.33
CA VAL A 153 -20.00 22.67 5.30
C VAL A 153 -19.32 21.49 4.59
N THR A 154 -18.44 20.80 5.30
CA THR A 154 -17.95 19.48 4.88
C THR A 154 -19.07 18.43 4.96
N ARG A 155 -19.38 17.76 3.85
CA ARG A 155 -20.46 16.78 3.75
C ARG A 155 -20.30 15.79 2.60
N PHE A 156 -21.04 14.70 2.69
CA PHE A 156 -21.27 13.71 1.65
C PHE A 156 -22.73 13.79 1.18
N GLY A 157 -22.96 13.60 -0.12
CA GLY A 157 -24.28 13.57 -0.75
C GLY A 157 -25.05 14.91 -0.72
N GLY A 158 -26.26 14.86 -1.25
CA GLY A 158 -27.12 16.03 -1.45
C GLY A 158 -26.68 16.91 -2.62
N ASP A 159 -27.06 18.20 -2.59
CA ASP A 159 -26.74 19.13 -3.69
C ASP A 159 -25.46 19.91 -3.41
N PRO A 160 -24.51 20.00 -4.35
CA PRO A 160 -23.25 20.71 -4.16
C PRO A 160 -23.45 22.22 -4.06
N ASP A 161 -22.62 22.87 -3.23
CA ASP A 161 -22.49 24.33 -3.24
C ASP A 161 -21.57 24.78 -4.40
N VAL A 162 -22.14 25.43 -5.42
CA VAL A 162 -21.43 25.83 -6.65
C VAL A 162 -21.80 27.25 -7.07
N PRO A 163 -21.00 27.92 -7.94
CA PRO A 163 -21.36 29.23 -8.47
C PRO A 163 -22.64 29.20 -9.31
N ALA A 164 -23.36 30.32 -9.39
CA ALA A 164 -24.61 30.43 -10.14
C ALA A 164 -24.53 30.05 -11.64
N LYS A 165 -23.34 30.15 -12.26
CA LYS A 165 -23.09 29.76 -13.66
C LYS A 165 -22.30 28.46 -13.78
N PHE A 166 -22.41 27.57 -12.79
CA PHE A 166 -21.74 26.27 -12.82
C PHE A 166 -22.25 25.43 -13.99
N SER A 167 -21.31 24.90 -14.77
CA SER A 167 -21.61 23.91 -15.80
C SER A 167 -21.42 22.53 -15.21
N TRP A 168 -22.52 21.80 -15.05
CA TRP A 168 -22.47 20.43 -14.54
C TRP A 168 -21.58 19.56 -15.44
N PRO A 169 -20.62 18.81 -14.87
CA PRO A 169 -19.80 17.89 -15.65
C PRO A 169 -20.65 16.73 -16.19
N LYS A 170 -20.55 16.47 -17.50
CA LYS A 170 -21.34 15.43 -18.16
C LYS A 170 -21.12 14.06 -17.50
N GLY A 171 -22.21 13.37 -17.15
CA GLY A 171 -22.18 11.98 -16.66
C GLY A 171 -21.57 11.80 -15.27
N LEU A 172 -21.36 12.87 -14.49
CA LEU A 172 -20.85 12.75 -13.12
C LEU A 172 -21.91 13.20 -12.12
N ALA A 173 -22.04 12.43 -11.04
CA ALA A 173 -22.79 12.81 -9.86
C ALA A 173 -21.92 13.56 -8.86
N PHE A 174 -22.55 14.38 -8.03
CA PHE A 174 -21.88 14.94 -6.85
C PHE A 174 -21.76 13.87 -5.76
N VAL A 175 -20.57 13.72 -5.18
CA VAL A 175 -20.29 12.72 -4.14
C VAL A 175 -20.07 13.37 -2.78
N ALA A 176 -19.19 14.37 -2.71
CA ALA A 176 -18.82 15.02 -1.45
C ALA A 176 -18.24 16.41 -1.66
N GLN A 177 -18.28 17.23 -0.61
CA GLN A 177 -17.56 18.49 -0.55
C GLN A 177 -16.84 18.68 0.79
N TYR A 178 -15.71 19.39 0.74
CA TYR A 178 -14.81 19.59 1.87
C TYR A 178 -14.53 21.08 2.06
N ARG A 179 -14.99 21.63 3.18
CA ARG A 179 -14.76 23.02 3.52
C ARG A 179 -13.40 23.13 4.23
N LEU A 180 -12.42 23.67 3.54
CA LEU A 180 -11.01 23.49 3.92
C LEU A 180 -10.59 24.24 5.19
N ASP A 181 -11.29 25.31 5.57
CA ASP A 181 -11.07 26.00 6.85
C ASP A 181 -11.47 25.14 8.06
N GLU A 182 -12.50 24.28 7.93
CA GLU A 182 -12.89 23.32 8.96
C GLU A 182 -11.82 22.23 9.15
N LEU A 183 -11.11 21.91 8.07
CA LEU A 183 -10.16 20.79 7.99
C LEU A 183 -8.70 21.20 8.22
N ALA A 184 -8.38 22.49 8.10
CA ALA A 184 -7.01 23.02 8.11
C ALA A 184 -6.19 22.63 9.35
N LYS A 185 -6.84 22.40 10.50
CA LYS A 185 -6.16 21.98 11.74
C LYS A 185 -5.76 20.49 11.78
N PHE A 186 -6.38 19.67 10.93
CA PHE A 186 -6.12 18.23 10.81
C PHE A 186 -5.15 17.90 9.68
N ASP A 187 -4.98 18.81 8.71
CA ASP A 187 -3.92 18.77 7.69
C ASP A 187 -2.55 19.06 8.34
N LEU A 188 -1.99 18.04 8.98
CA LEU A 188 -0.75 18.14 9.75
C LEU A 188 0.50 18.36 8.88
N GLU A 189 0.43 18.00 7.61
CA GLU A 189 1.51 18.20 6.63
C GLU A 189 1.38 19.50 5.84
N GLY A 190 0.23 20.16 5.91
CA GLY A 190 0.03 21.45 5.25
C GLY A 190 -0.15 21.33 3.73
N LEU A 191 -0.70 20.22 3.26
CA LEU A 191 -0.80 19.90 1.83
C LEU A 191 -2.00 20.57 1.15
N LEU A 192 -3.10 20.79 1.88
CA LEU A 192 -4.31 21.38 1.32
C LEU A 192 -4.29 22.91 1.40
N PRO A 193 -5.00 23.62 0.50
CA PRO A 193 -5.30 25.03 0.72
C PRO A 193 -5.97 25.25 2.08
N LYS A 194 -5.67 26.36 2.75
CA LYS A 194 -6.18 26.62 4.11
C LYS A 194 -7.63 27.09 4.19
N ARG A 195 -8.25 27.36 3.03
CA ARG A 195 -9.62 27.86 2.92
C ARG A 195 -10.20 27.52 1.55
N GLY A 196 -11.52 27.67 1.45
CA GLY A 196 -12.29 27.40 0.24
C GLY A 196 -13.02 26.06 0.32
N LEU A 197 -13.60 25.65 -0.79
CA LEU A 197 -14.39 24.44 -0.92
C LEU A 197 -13.80 23.54 -2.01
N LEU A 198 -13.54 22.28 -1.69
CA LEU A 198 -13.36 21.23 -2.68
C LEU A 198 -14.69 20.53 -2.91
N SER A 199 -15.10 20.36 -4.16
CA SER A 199 -16.31 19.60 -4.52
C SER A 199 -15.93 18.45 -5.45
N VAL A 200 -16.25 17.23 -5.04
CA VAL A 200 -15.90 15.99 -5.73
C VAL A 200 -17.10 15.47 -6.49
N PHE A 201 -16.90 15.23 -7.78
CA PHE A 201 -17.85 14.61 -8.68
C PHE A 201 -17.23 13.34 -9.26
N ALA A 202 -18.03 12.29 -9.40
CA ALA A 202 -17.59 11.02 -9.98
C ALA A 202 -18.72 10.38 -10.78
N ASN A 203 -18.36 9.50 -11.70
CA ASN A 203 -19.33 8.69 -12.41
C ASN A 203 -19.83 7.57 -11.49
N LEU A 204 -21.10 7.62 -11.14
CA LEU A 204 -21.78 6.63 -10.30
C LEU A 204 -22.80 5.79 -11.08
N VAL A 205 -22.82 5.89 -12.41
CA VAL A 205 -23.72 5.07 -13.24
C VAL A 205 -23.06 3.71 -13.49
N PRO A 206 -23.65 2.59 -13.05
CA PRO A 206 -23.08 1.27 -13.26
C PRO A 206 -22.90 0.94 -14.75
N PHE A 207 -21.89 0.12 -15.07
CA PHE A 207 -21.60 -0.40 -16.41
C PHE A 207 -21.13 0.60 -17.49
N GLU A 208 -21.05 1.90 -17.17
CA GLU A 208 -20.54 2.94 -18.10
C GLU A 208 -19.29 3.67 -17.56
N GLY A 209 -18.14 3.00 -17.39
CA GLY A 209 -16.93 3.67 -16.88
C GLY A 209 -17.07 4.16 -15.42
N TYR A 210 -17.77 3.35 -14.62
CA TYR A 210 -18.10 3.55 -13.22
C TYR A 210 -16.85 3.82 -12.37
N GLY A 211 -16.85 4.95 -11.64
CA GLY A 211 -15.72 5.43 -10.82
C GLY A 211 -14.40 5.73 -11.57
N GLU A 212 -14.31 5.44 -12.87
CA GLU A 212 -13.12 5.74 -13.69
C GLU A 212 -13.03 7.23 -14.08
N GLN A 213 -14.15 7.93 -14.04
CA GLN A 213 -14.23 9.36 -14.33
C GLN A 213 -14.57 10.15 -13.07
N ALA A 214 -13.75 11.16 -12.80
CA ALA A 214 -13.95 12.07 -11.70
C ALA A 214 -13.54 13.49 -12.06
N LYS A 215 -14.11 14.45 -11.34
CA LYS A 215 -13.71 15.84 -11.41
C LYS A 215 -13.78 16.47 -10.02
N VAL A 216 -12.71 17.18 -9.66
CA VAL A 216 -12.65 17.93 -8.41
C VAL A 216 -12.59 19.41 -8.75
N PHE A 217 -13.54 20.17 -8.23
CA PHE A 217 -13.56 21.62 -8.33
C PHE A 217 -13.02 22.22 -7.05
N TYR A 218 -12.24 23.31 -7.18
CA TYR A 218 -11.78 24.11 -6.05
C TYR A 218 -12.31 25.53 -6.17
N TYR A 219 -13.01 25.98 -5.13
CA TYR A 219 -13.51 27.34 -4.99
C TYR A 219 -12.75 28.04 -3.85
N PRO A 220 -11.83 28.98 -4.14
CA PRO A 220 -11.03 29.66 -3.12
C PRO A 220 -11.82 30.56 -2.17
N ASP A 221 -13.01 30.98 -2.60
CA ASP A 221 -13.96 31.82 -1.85
C ASP A 221 -15.33 31.12 -1.84
N LEU A 222 -16.02 31.22 -0.71
CA LEU A 222 -17.36 30.68 -0.51
C LEU A 222 -18.46 31.66 -0.98
N LYS A 223 -18.11 32.92 -1.23
CA LYS A 223 -19.06 33.95 -1.64
C LYS A 223 -19.70 33.60 -2.99
N GLY A 224 -21.03 33.60 -3.02
CA GLY A 224 -21.82 33.35 -4.24
C GLY A 224 -21.92 31.87 -4.63
N LEU A 225 -21.45 30.96 -3.77
CA LEU A 225 -21.79 29.54 -3.86
C LEU A 225 -23.18 29.32 -3.28
N ALA A 226 -23.97 28.50 -3.97
CA ALA A 226 -25.30 28.08 -3.52
C ALA A 226 -25.56 26.63 -3.93
N PRO A 227 -26.45 25.91 -3.22
CA PRO A 227 -26.87 24.56 -3.61
C PRO A 227 -27.44 24.54 -5.03
N MET A 228 -27.01 23.57 -5.83
CA MET A 228 -27.54 23.33 -7.18
C MET A 228 -27.98 21.87 -7.31
N ALA A 229 -29.25 21.65 -7.63
CA ALA A 229 -29.77 20.32 -7.90
C ALA A 229 -29.11 19.72 -9.15
N SER A 230 -28.89 18.41 -9.14
CA SER A 230 -28.39 17.70 -10.32
C SER A 230 -29.37 17.89 -11.48
N PRO A 231 -28.89 18.15 -12.71
CA PRO A 231 -29.73 18.19 -13.90
C PRO A 231 -30.21 16.78 -14.30
N ASP A 232 -29.62 15.73 -13.73
CA ASP A 232 -29.96 14.34 -13.99
C ASP A 232 -30.36 13.64 -12.68
N PRO A 233 -31.65 13.29 -12.49
CA PRO A 233 -32.11 12.60 -11.28
C PRO A 233 -31.65 11.14 -11.22
N GLU A 234 -31.13 10.57 -12.30
CA GLU A 234 -30.68 9.17 -12.40
C GLU A 234 -29.14 9.07 -12.47
N ASP A 235 -28.42 10.08 -11.96
CA ASP A 235 -26.95 10.13 -11.97
C ASP A 235 -26.24 9.10 -11.05
N GLY A 236 -26.99 8.18 -10.44
CA GLY A 236 -26.50 7.09 -9.60
C GLY A 236 -26.22 7.47 -8.15
N ARG A 237 -26.42 8.73 -7.73
CA ARG A 237 -26.21 9.12 -6.32
C ARG A 237 -27.37 8.66 -5.42
N GLY A 238 -27.04 8.21 -4.21
CA GLY A 238 -28.03 8.03 -3.17
C GLY A 238 -28.60 9.36 -2.67
N THR A 239 -29.70 9.28 -1.93
CA THR A 239 -30.42 10.45 -1.39
C THR A 239 -29.96 10.88 0.00
N ALA A 240 -29.11 10.07 0.64
CA ALA A 240 -28.61 10.37 1.98
C ALA A 240 -27.67 11.58 1.96
N ILE A 241 -27.71 12.33 3.05
CA ILE A 241 -26.79 13.44 3.30
C ILE A 241 -26.10 13.15 4.63
N ALA A 242 -24.79 13.31 4.67
CA ALA A 242 -24.04 13.16 5.90
C ALA A 242 -23.06 14.31 6.10
N THR A 243 -23.01 14.84 7.32
CA THR A 243 -21.90 15.69 7.75
C THR A 243 -20.70 14.82 8.12
N ALA A 244 -19.50 15.40 8.19
CA ALA A 244 -18.30 14.69 8.62
C ALA A 244 -17.76 15.24 9.94
N ALA A 245 -17.40 14.34 10.87
CA ALA A 245 -16.59 14.67 12.03
C ALA A 245 -15.10 14.36 11.72
N PRO A 246 -14.26 15.38 11.50
CA PRO A 246 -12.85 15.18 11.15
C PRO A 246 -11.99 14.83 12.37
N SER A 247 -11.02 13.93 12.17
CA SER A 247 -9.96 13.59 13.12
C SER A 247 -8.66 13.23 12.39
N VAL A 248 -7.53 13.24 13.09
CA VAL A 248 -6.27 12.74 12.49
C VAL A 248 -6.23 11.20 12.58
N ARG A 249 -5.83 10.55 11.48
CA ARG A 249 -5.46 9.12 11.43
C ARG A 249 -4.01 9.02 10.96
N LEU A 250 -3.23 8.13 11.56
CA LEU A 250 -1.93 7.77 10.99
C LEU A 250 -2.11 6.59 10.04
N THR A 251 -1.50 6.69 8.87
CA THR A 251 -1.58 5.70 7.80
C THR A 251 -0.18 5.21 7.45
N LEU A 252 -0.10 3.97 7.00
CA LEU A 252 1.11 3.30 6.53
C LEU A 252 0.95 2.92 5.05
N PRO A 253 2.06 2.83 4.30
CA PRO A 253 1.99 2.50 2.89
C PRO A 253 1.42 1.10 2.65
N PRO A 254 0.67 0.91 1.54
CA PRO A 254 0.21 -0.40 1.11
C PRO A 254 1.34 -1.43 1.06
N PRO A 255 1.10 -2.70 1.43
CA PRO A 255 2.13 -3.74 1.46
C PRO A 255 2.82 -3.99 0.12
N ASP A 256 2.08 -3.85 -0.99
CA ASP A 256 2.63 -4.01 -2.34
C ASP A 256 3.21 -2.72 -2.93
N SER A 257 3.32 -1.66 -2.11
CA SER A 257 3.91 -0.42 -2.55
C SER A 257 5.42 -0.48 -2.67
N SER A 258 5.94 0.33 -3.59
CA SER A 258 7.35 0.63 -3.76
C SER A 258 8.01 1.13 -2.46
N ALA A 259 7.26 1.83 -1.60
CA ALA A 259 7.72 2.26 -0.28
C ALA A 259 8.04 1.06 0.62
N VAL A 260 7.14 0.07 0.68
CA VAL A 260 7.34 -1.17 1.46
C VAL A 260 8.39 -2.08 0.81
N GLY A 261 8.39 -2.23 -0.52
CA GLY A 261 9.41 -3.01 -1.24
C GLY A 261 10.84 -2.51 -1.03
N SER A 262 10.98 -1.27 -0.57
CA SER A 262 12.26 -0.67 -0.27
C SER A 262 12.70 -0.87 1.20
N LEU A 263 11.79 -1.29 2.09
CA LEU A 263 12.12 -1.80 3.44
C LEU A 263 12.92 -3.12 3.40
N LYS A 264 12.90 -3.84 2.28
CA LYS A 264 13.60 -5.12 2.09
C LYS A 264 13.23 -6.15 3.19
N LEU A 265 11.93 -6.27 3.44
CA LEU A 265 11.35 -7.29 4.30
C LEU A 265 11.37 -8.65 3.58
N GLY A 266 11.73 -9.71 4.30
CA GLY A 266 11.53 -11.09 3.85
C GLY A 266 10.05 -11.45 3.75
N ASP A 267 9.72 -12.61 3.19
CA ASP A 267 8.33 -12.96 2.86
C ASP A 267 7.44 -13.02 4.11
N GLU A 268 7.88 -13.72 5.17
CA GLU A 268 7.17 -13.73 6.46
C GLU A 268 7.09 -12.34 7.12
N GLU A 269 8.10 -11.49 6.90
CA GLU A 269 8.09 -10.12 7.45
C GLU A 269 7.09 -9.23 6.71
N ARG A 270 6.89 -9.46 5.41
CA ARG A 270 5.85 -8.78 4.62
C ARG A 270 4.46 -9.20 5.09
N GLU A 271 4.26 -10.48 5.35
CA GLU A 271 3.01 -11.01 5.93
C GLU A 271 2.73 -10.38 7.29
N ARG A 272 3.70 -10.38 8.22
CA ARG A 272 3.54 -9.71 9.52
C ARG A 272 3.33 -8.20 9.40
N TYR A 273 3.98 -7.54 8.44
CA TYR A 273 3.72 -6.13 8.17
C TYR A 273 2.28 -5.90 7.71
N HIS A 274 1.76 -6.72 6.79
CA HIS A 274 0.39 -6.67 6.31
C HIS A 274 -0.60 -6.92 7.46
N ASP A 275 -0.53 -8.10 8.08
CA ASP A 275 -1.54 -8.59 9.03
C ASP A 275 -1.53 -7.87 10.38
N GLU A 276 -0.34 -7.67 10.94
CA GLU A 276 -0.21 -7.22 12.32
C GLU A 276 0.03 -5.71 12.46
N VAL A 277 0.51 -5.05 11.40
CA VAL A 277 0.87 -3.63 11.44
C VAL A 277 -0.05 -2.79 10.57
N TRP A 278 -0.15 -3.10 9.28
CA TRP A 278 -0.84 -2.27 8.31
C TRP A 278 -2.36 -2.39 8.43
N LEU A 279 -2.93 -3.59 8.45
CA LEU A 279 -4.38 -3.81 8.64
C LEU A 279 -4.87 -3.19 9.96
N ALA A 280 -4.07 -3.26 11.02
CA ALA A 280 -4.40 -2.65 12.30
C ALA A 280 -4.55 -1.11 12.24
N THR A 281 -4.13 -0.45 11.16
CA THR A 281 -4.34 1.00 10.95
C THR A 281 -5.69 1.36 10.33
N PHE A 282 -6.43 0.40 9.79
CA PHE A 282 -7.69 0.62 9.06
C PHE A 282 -8.83 1.00 10.01
N GLY A 283 -8.92 0.31 11.15
CA GLY A 283 -10.08 0.40 12.03
C GLY A 283 -11.27 -0.37 11.45
N GLU A 284 -12.50 0.09 11.69
CA GLU A 284 -13.70 -0.49 11.07
C GLU A 284 -13.79 -0.09 9.58
N GLU A 285 -14.17 -1.02 8.71
CA GLU A 285 -14.30 -0.83 7.24
C GLU A 285 -15.20 0.36 6.90
N SER A 286 -16.34 0.53 7.59
CA SER A 286 -17.23 1.67 7.38
C SER A 286 -16.57 3.04 7.65
N ASP A 287 -15.44 3.09 8.34
CA ASP A 287 -14.74 4.31 8.74
C ASP A 287 -13.55 4.64 7.79
N ALA A 288 -13.62 4.16 6.54
CA ALA A 288 -12.58 4.31 5.51
C ALA A 288 -12.68 5.60 4.66
N HIS A 289 -13.40 6.64 5.09
CA HIS A 289 -13.39 7.95 4.41
C HIS A 289 -12.24 8.82 4.91
N GLN A 290 -11.40 9.32 3.99
CA GLN A 290 -10.29 10.20 4.35
C GLN A 290 -9.85 11.16 3.25
N LEU A 291 -9.16 12.23 3.67
CA LEU A 291 -8.32 13.04 2.79
C LEU A 291 -6.85 12.78 3.12
N LEU A 292 -5.99 12.77 2.09
CA LEU A 292 -4.54 12.60 2.22
C LEU A 292 -4.13 11.26 2.87
N GLY A 293 -2.85 11.16 3.24
CA GLY A 293 -2.25 9.95 3.81
C GLY A 293 -1.91 8.91 2.76
N TRP A 294 -1.75 7.67 3.22
CA TRP A 294 -1.71 6.49 2.36
C TRP A 294 -3.14 5.96 2.13
N PRO A 295 -3.42 5.44 0.93
CA PRO A 295 -4.69 4.81 0.62
C PRO A 295 -4.82 3.50 1.43
N LEU A 296 -6.02 3.22 1.90
CA LEU A 296 -6.35 1.98 2.60
C LEU A 296 -6.74 0.89 1.60
N GLN A 297 -5.80 0.49 0.75
CA GLN A 297 -5.94 -0.62 -0.21
C GLN A 297 -4.62 -1.38 -0.30
N MET A 298 -4.65 -2.68 -0.63
CA MET A 298 -3.42 -3.49 -0.71
C MET A 298 -2.51 -3.09 -1.88
N ASN A 299 -3.10 -2.74 -3.03
CA ASN A 299 -2.36 -2.63 -4.29
C ASN A 299 -1.94 -1.19 -4.62
N GLU A 300 -0.65 -0.90 -4.80
CA GLU A 300 -0.18 0.42 -5.29
C GLU A 300 -0.51 0.65 -6.78
N HIS A 301 -0.89 -0.39 -7.52
CA HIS A 301 -1.09 -0.37 -8.99
C HIS A 301 -2.13 0.63 -9.48
N ALA A 302 -2.96 1.19 -8.59
CA ALA A 302 -3.91 2.25 -8.94
C ALA A 302 -3.25 3.64 -9.13
N TYR A 303 -1.97 3.85 -8.77
CA TYR A 303 -1.38 5.20 -8.71
C TYR A 303 -0.08 5.36 -9.51
N THR A 304 0.01 6.46 -10.26
CA THR A 304 1.22 6.80 -11.02
C THR A 304 2.28 7.40 -10.10
N LYS A 305 3.55 7.03 -10.29
CA LYS A 305 4.69 7.62 -9.57
C LYS A 305 4.62 9.16 -9.55
N GLY A 306 4.66 9.75 -8.35
CA GLY A 306 4.56 11.20 -8.14
C GLY A 306 3.14 11.72 -7.89
N GLN A 307 2.15 10.82 -7.82
CA GLN A 307 0.82 11.10 -7.29
C GLN A 307 0.70 10.73 -5.82
N GLN A 308 -0.27 11.33 -5.15
CA GLN A 308 -0.66 11.02 -3.78
C GLN A 308 -2.19 11.01 -3.66
N LEU A 309 -2.68 10.35 -2.61
CA LEU A 309 -4.10 10.34 -2.27
C LEU A 309 -4.57 11.77 -1.96
N LEU A 310 -5.65 12.18 -2.64
CA LEU A 310 -6.39 13.40 -2.32
C LEU A 310 -7.60 13.06 -1.45
N VAL A 311 -8.45 12.15 -1.93
CA VAL A 311 -9.72 11.74 -1.32
C VAL A 311 -9.85 10.22 -1.42
N GLN A 312 -10.38 9.59 -0.38
CA GLN A 312 -10.83 8.20 -0.35
C GLN A 312 -12.27 8.15 0.16
N LEU A 313 -13.13 7.43 -0.56
CA LEU A 313 -14.57 7.30 -0.30
C LEU A 313 -14.96 5.83 -0.42
N ALA A 314 -15.28 5.19 0.69
CA ALA A 314 -15.75 3.81 0.71
C ALA A 314 -17.26 3.72 0.48
N SER A 315 -17.73 2.55 0.07
CA SER A 315 -19.16 2.22 0.16
C SER A 315 -19.64 2.37 1.61
N ASP A 316 -20.71 3.14 1.82
CA ASP A 316 -21.23 3.46 3.14
C ASP A 316 -22.69 3.98 3.06
N ASP A 317 -23.61 3.17 3.59
CA ASP A 317 -25.05 3.48 3.66
C ASP A 317 -25.35 4.82 4.34
N ARG A 318 -24.51 5.24 5.31
CA ARG A 318 -24.72 6.50 6.04
C ARG A 318 -24.64 7.71 5.13
N ILE A 319 -23.89 7.59 4.02
CA ILE A 319 -23.73 8.63 3.00
C ILE A 319 -24.48 8.31 1.71
N GLY A 320 -25.15 7.15 1.64
CA GLY A 320 -25.89 6.71 0.45
C GLY A 320 -24.99 6.49 -0.76
N LEU A 321 -23.77 6.02 -0.51
CA LEU A 321 -22.81 5.70 -1.56
C LEU A 321 -22.59 4.19 -1.56
N GLU A 322 -22.94 3.55 -2.66
CA GLU A 322 -22.67 2.14 -2.91
C GLU A 322 -21.81 2.08 -4.17
N ILE A 323 -20.62 1.50 -4.04
CA ILE A 323 -19.62 1.37 -5.10
C ILE A 323 -19.44 -0.11 -5.38
N GLY A 324 -19.98 -0.61 -6.50
CA GLY A 324 -19.76 -1.99 -6.93
C GLY A 324 -20.13 -3.01 -5.84
N ASP A 325 -19.23 -3.96 -5.56
CA ASP A 325 -19.38 -4.95 -4.48
C ASP A 325 -18.72 -4.45 -3.18
N VAL A 326 -19.25 -3.34 -2.63
CA VAL A 326 -18.74 -2.69 -1.40
C VAL A 326 -17.29 -2.20 -1.53
N GLU A 327 -16.95 -1.66 -2.69
CA GLU A 327 -15.62 -1.19 -3.02
C GLU A 327 -15.36 0.23 -2.49
N THR A 328 -14.11 0.70 -2.64
CA THR A 328 -13.69 2.06 -2.30
C THR A 328 -13.21 2.80 -3.53
N MET A 329 -13.57 4.08 -3.62
CA MET A 329 -13.11 4.99 -4.66
C MET A 329 -12.00 5.91 -4.14
N TYR A 330 -10.97 6.05 -4.94
CA TYR A 330 -9.75 6.75 -4.60
C TYR A 330 -9.45 7.83 -5.62
N PHE A 331 -9.16 9.04 -5.16
CA PHE A 331 -8.86 10.19 -6.01
C PHE A 331 -7.43 10.62 -5.77
N HIS A 332 -6.64 10.68 -6.84
CA HIS A 332 -5.21 10.91 -6.80
C HIS A 332 -4.82 12.16 -7.57
N ILE A 333 -3.85 12.88 -7.03
CA ILE A 333 -3.37 14.14 -7.57
C ILE A 333 -1.85 14.18 -7.54
N SER A 334 -1.23 14.86 -8.50
CA SER A 334 0.21 15.07 -8.42
C SER A 334 0.59 15.99 -7.25
N GLU A 335 1.70 15.70 -6.58
CA GLU A 335 2.15 16.52 -5.44
C GLU A 335 2.35 17.99 -5.82
N LYS A 336 2.87 18.21 -7.05
CA LYS A 336 3.10 19.54 -7.60
C LYS A 336 1.79 20.32 -7.77
N LYS A 337 0.75 19.68 -8.29
CA LYS A 337 -0.55 20.31 -8.55
C LYS A 337 -1.32 20.54 -7.25
N LEU A 338 -1.25 19.61 -6.30
CA LEU A 338 -1.82 19.81 -4.96
C LEU A 338 -1.21 21.03 -4.27
N LYS A 339 0.13 21.14 -4.23
CA LYS A 339 0.84 22.30 -3.67
C LYS A 339 0.48 23.61 -4.38
N ALA A 340 0.16 23.55 -5.67
CA ALA A 340 -0.26 24.69 -6.46
C ALA A 340 -1.77 24.99 -6.40
N ALA A 341 -2.55 24.23 -5.60
CA ALA A 341 -4.00 24.30 -5.53
C ALA A 341 -4.69 24.15 -6.90
N LYS A 342 -4.14 23.31 -7.78
CA LYS A 342 -4.68 22.99 -9.10
C LYS A 342 -5.19 21.57 -9.10
N PHE A 343 -6.48 21.36 -9.33
CA PHE A 343 -7.16 20.07 -9.20
C PHE A 343 -7.63 19.51 -10.57
N ASP A 344 -7.03 20.00 -11.65
CA ASP A 344 -7.36 19.67 -13.03
C ASP A 344 -6.76 18.33 -13.52
N ASP A 345 -5.87 17.71 -12.74
CA ASP A 345 -5.22 16.42 -13.03
C ASP A 345 -5.63 15.30 -12.06
N VAL A 346 -6.73 15.49 -11.32
CA VAL A 346 -7.24 14.45 -10.42
C VAL A 346 -7.70 13.24 -11.23
N ARG A 347 -7.22 12.06 -10.83
CA ARG A 347 -7.62 10.76 -11.38
C ARG A 347 -8.36 9.96 -10.33
N SER A 348 -9.42 9.26 -10.72
CA SER A 348 -10.09 8.30 -9.84
C SER A 348 -9.76 6.86 -10.23
N ALA A 349 -9.86 5.98 -9.24
CA ALA A 349 -9.82 4.54 -9.41
C ALA A 349 -10.76 3.91 -8.38
N ILE A 350 -11.29 2.73 -8.68
CA ILE A 350 -11.97 1.87 -7.72
C ILE A 350 -10.99 0.76 -7.32
N GLY A 351 -11.01 0.38 -6.04
CA GLY A 351 -10.33 -0.81 -5.54
C GLY A 351 -11.19 -1.51 -4.51
N GLY A 352 -11.24 -2.84 -4.61
CA GLY A 352 -11.65 -3.72 -3.52
C GLY A 352 -10.47 -4.08 -2.63
N ASP A 353 -10.78 -4.58 -1.43
CA ASP A 353 -9.80 -5.18 -0.52
C ASP A 353 -9.27 -6.53 -1.02
#